data_AF-A0A8S9LB55-F1
#
_entry.id   AF-A0A8S9LB55-F1
#
_cell.length_a   1.000
_cell.length_b   1.000
_cell.length_c   1.000
_cell.angle_alpha   90.00
_cell.angle_beta   90.00
_cell.angle_gamma   90.00
#
_symmetry.space_group_name_H-M   'P 1'
#
loop_
_entity.id
_entity.type
_entity.pdbx_description
1 polymer ?
#
loop_
_entity_poly.entity_id
_entity_poly.type
_entity_poly.pdbx_seq_one_letter_code
_entity_poly.pdbx_strand_id
1 'polypeptide(L)'
;MKVVVDKVRRLSLSEQELDRTCSSNSQDVVRFTQRNILRIYPKGTRFNSSNYKPLIGWIHGAQMIAFNMQGYGKSLWLMHGMFRANGGCGYVKKPNFLMKKGFHDEVFDPRKKIPVKVYMGDGWRLDFSHTHFDSYSPPDFYTKVYIVGVPADNAKRKTRVIEDNWYPIWDEEFSFPLTVPELALLRIEVSEYDMSDKDDFGGQTCLPVSELRPGIRSVPLYDKKGEKMKSVKLLMRFIFE
;
A
#
# COMPACT_ATOMS: atom_id res chain seq x y z
N MET A 1 -26.37 6.31 -10.64
CA MET A 1 -26.13 5.09 -11.44
C MET A 1 -27.39 4.23 -11.41
N LYS A 2 -27.99 3.86 -12.54
CA LYS A 2 -29.22 3.00 -12.53
C LYS A 2 -28.83 1.53 -12.45
N VAL A 3 -29.19 0.86 -11.35
CA VAL A 3 -29.10 -0.61 -11.21
C VAL A 3 -30.38 -1.21 -11.77
N VAL A 4 -30.26 -2.09 -12.76
CA VAL A 4 -31.40 -2.84 -13.32
C VAL A 4 -31.36 -4.25 -12.75
N VAL A 5 -32.50 -4.72 -12.24
CA VAL A 5 -32.66 -6.09 -11.72
C VAL A 5 -32.42 -7.06 -12.89
N ASP A 6 -31.63 -8.11 -12.66
CA ASP A 6 -31.30 -9.19 -13.61
C ASP A 6 -30.44 -8.85 -14.84
N LYS A 7 -29.79 -7.68 -14.86
CA LYS A 7 -28.80 -7.35 -15.90
C LYS A 7 -27.47 -6.86 -15.32
N VAL A 8 -26.43 -7.69 -15.41
CA VAL A 8 -25.06 -7.29 -15.11
C VAL A 8 -24.60 -6.27 -16.15
N ARG A 9 -24.10 -5.13 -15.67
CA ARG A 9 -23.54 -4.06 -16.50
C ARG A 9 -22.07 -3.85 -16.16
N ARG A 10 -21.32 -3.35 -17.15
CA ARG A 10 -19.99 -2.78 -16.94
C ARG A 10 -20.06 -1.28 -17.18
N LEU A 11 -19.58 -0.49 -16.23
CA LEU A 11 -19.42 0.96 -16.38
C LEU A 11 -17.93 1.31 -16.34
N SER A 12 -17.52 2.32 -17.09
CA SER A 12 -16.18 2.90 -17.00
C SER A 12 -16.29 4.35 -16.56
N LEU A 13 -15.47 4.76 -15.60
CA LEU A 13 -15.34 6.13 -15.14
C LEU A 13 -13.86 6.54 -15.16
N SER A 14 -13.59 7.79 -15.51
CA SER A 14 -12.30 8.40 -15.21
C SER A 14 -12.14 8.59 -13.70
N GLU A 15 -10.89 8.73 -13.24
CA GLU A 15 -10.60 9.04 -11.82
C GLU A 15 -11.38 10.28 -11.30
N GLN A 16 -11.58 11.30 -12.14
CA GLN A 16 -12.28 12.53 -11.76
C GLN A 16 -13.79 12.31 -11.62
N GLU A 17 -14.37 11.51 -12.51
CA GLU A 17 -15.79 11.15 -12.41
C GLU A 17 -16.05 10.25 -11.20
N LEU A 18 -15.10 9.34 -10.89
CA LEU A 18 -15.16 8.55 -9.67
C LEU A 18 -15.16 9.45 -8.43
N ASP A 19 -14.21 10.38 -8.33
CA ASP A 19 -14.09 11.29 -7.17
C ASP A 19 -15.37 12.11 -6.98
N ARG A 20 -15.90 12.71 -8.06
CA ARG A 20 -17.19 13.44 -8.02
C ARG A 20 -18.34 12.53 -7.59
N THR A 21 -18.44 11.34 -8.17
CA THR A 21 -19.55 10.41 -7.88
C THR A 21 -19.49 9.90 -6.44
N CYS A 22 -18.30 9.57 -5.93
CA CYS A 22 -18.09 9.17 -4.54
C CYS A 22 -18.38 10.32 -3.57
N SER A 23 -18.12 11.57 -3.96
CA SER A 23 -18.39 12.73 -3.10
C SER A 23 -19.89 13.00 -2.92
N SER A 24 -20.71 12.74 -3.94
CA SER A 24 -22.16 12.97 -3.88
C SER A 24 -22.97 11.71 -3.55
N ASN A 25 -22.55 10.53 -4.03
CA ASN A 25 -23.35 9.31 -4.05
C ASN A 25 -22.50 8.04 -3.75
N SER A 26 -21.60 8.08 -2.76
CA SER A 26 -20.71 6.96 -2.39
C SER A 26 -21.42 5.61 -2.22
N GLN A 27 -22.55 5.59 -1.51
CA GLN A 27 -23.31 4.36 -1.25
C GLN A 27 -23.86 3.73 -2.54
N ASP A 28 -24.26 4.55 -3.52
CA ASP A 28 -24.77 4.03 -4.78
C ASP A 28 -23.67 3.42 -5.62
N VAL A 29 -22.43 3.92 -5.52
CA VAL A 29 -21.27 3.28 -6.15
C VAL A 29 -21.04 1.89 -5.56
N VAL A 30 -21.09 1.75 -4.22
CA VAL A 30 -20.97 0.43 -3.56
C VAL A 30 -22.10 -0.51 -3.98
N ARG A 31 -23.35 -0.04 -3.95
CA ARG A 31 -24.52 -0.84 -4.39
C ARG A 31 -24.38 -1.27 -5.86
N PHE A 32 -23.85 -0.40 -6.71
CA PHE A 32 -23.58 -0.73 -8.10
C PHE A 32 -22.54 -1.86 -8.20
N THR A 33 -21.39 -1.73 -7.51
CA THR A 33 -20.28 -2.69 -7.58
C THR A 33 -20.55 -4.05 -6.91
N GLN A 34 -21.62 -4.17 -6.11
CA GLN A 34 -22.09 -5.45 -5.58
C GLN A 34 -22.69 -6.37 -6.66
N ARG A 35 -23.25 -5.80 -7.74
CA ARG A 35 -23.92 -6.57 -8.82
C ARG A 35 -23.33 -6.33 -10.21
N ASN A 36 -22.43 -5.37 -10.34
CA ASN A 36 -21.90 -4.88 -11.61
C ASN A 36 -20.38 -4.69 -11.52
N ILE A 37 -19.74 -4.57 -12.68
CA ILE A 37 -18.31 -4.31 -12.77
C ILE A 37 -18.09 -2.82 -13.03
N LEU A 38 -17.24 -2.20 -12.21
CA LEU A 38 -16.82 -0.82 -12.39
C LEU A 38 -15.34 -0.77 -12.76
N ARG A 39 -15.05 -0.17 -13.92
CA ARG A 39 -13.70 0.13 -14.40
C ARG A 39 -13.37 1.58 -14.16
N ILE A 40 -12.22 1.83 -13.54
CA ILE A 40 -11.65 3.16 -13.34
C ILE A 40 -10.42 3.30 -14.23
N TYR A 41 -10.24 4.45 -14.88
CA TYR A 41 -9.08 4.72 -15.71
C TYR A 41 -8.49 6.13 -15.45
N PRO A 42 -7.19 6.35 -15.74
CA PRO A 42 -6.56 7.65 -15.54
C PRO A 42 -7.22 8.72 -16.42
N LYS A 43 -7.29 9.96 -15.95
CA LYS A 43 -7.79 11.08 -16.77
C LYS A 43 -6.88 11.33 -17.97
N GLY A 44 -7.46 11.81 -19.07
CA GLY A 44 -6.74 12.08 -20.32
C GLY A 44 -5.62 13.12 -20.21
N THR A 45 -5.66 14.01 -19.21
CA THR A 45 -4.62 15.03 -18.99
C THR A 45 -3.34 14.50 -18.34
N ARG A 46 -3.26 13.19 -18.01
CA ARG A 46 -2.03 12.55 -17.53
C ARG A 46 -1.12 12.16 -18.70
N PHE A 47 -0.67 13.17 -19.45
CA PHE A 47 0.20 12.98 -20.62
C PHE A 47 1.55 12.32 -20.26
N ASN A 48 2.02 12.51 -19.03
CA ASN A 48 3.22 11.85 -18.49
C ASN A 48 2.98 10.41 -18.00
N SER A 49 1.83 9.81 -18.28
CA SER A 49 1.46 8.45 -17.84
C SER A 49 1.48 8.24 -16.32
N SER A 50 1.40 9.31 -15.52
CA SER A 50 1.28 9.17 -14.06
C SER A 50 0.02 8.38 -13.65
N ASN A 51 0.03 7.81 -12.44
CA ASN A 51 -1.10 7.05 -11.91
C ASN A 51 -1.80 7.80 -10.77
N TYR A 52 -3.09 7.51 -10.58
CA TYR A 52 -3.91 8.00 -9.49
C TYR A 52 -3.81 7.08 -8.27
N LYS A 53 -4.37 7.48 -7.12
CA LYS A 53 -4.39 6.60 -5.93
C LYS A 53 -5.51 5.56 -6.09
N PRO A 54 -5.24 4.26 -5.95
CA PRO A 54 -6.24 3.22 -6.21
C PRO A 54 -7.30 3.12 -5.10
N LEU A 55 -6.98 3.61 -3.89
CA LEU A 55 -7.80 3.42 -2.69
C LEU A 55 -9.25 3.86 -2.83
N ILE A 56 -9.52 5.01 -3.48
CA ILE A 56 -10.89 5.52 -3.63
C ILE A 56 -11.75 4.50 -4.39
N GLY A 57 -11.21 3.87 -5.43
CA GLY A 57 -11.90 2.80 -6.15
C GLY A 57 -12.13 1.56 -5.29
N TRP A 58 -11.08 1.07 -4.61
CA TRP A 58 -11.18 -0.15 -3.80
C TRP A 58 -12.16 -0.01 -2.63
N ILE A 59 -12.14 1.12 -1.92
CA ILE A 59 -13.05 1.41 -0.79
C ILE A 59 -14.52 1.43 -1.24
N HIS A 60 -14.78 1.80 -2.50
CA HIS A 60 -16.14 1.78 -3.07
C HIS A 60 -16.44 0.51 -3.88
N GLY A 61 -15.58 -0.50 -3.79
CA GLY A 61 -15.78 -1.83 -4.36
C GLY A 61 -15.51 -1.95 -5.86
N ALA A 62 -14.88 -0.94 -6.49
CA ALA A 62 -14.48 -1.00 -7.89
C ALA A 62 -13.44 -2.10 -8.11
N GLN A 63 -13.68 -2.96 -9.10
CA GLN A 63 -12.88 -4.15 -9.34
C GLN A 63 -11.75 -3.92 -10.33
N MET A 64 -11.99 -3.07 -11.35
CA MET A 64 -11.05 -2.87 -12.45
C MET A 64 -10.40 -1.49 -12.36
N ILE A 65 -9.36 -1.35 -11.55
CA ILE A 65 -8.59 -0.10 -11.44
C ILE A 65 -7.44 -0.14 -12.46
N ALA A 66 -7.65 0.48 -13.62
CA ALA A 66 -6.69 0.46 -14.72
C ALA A 66 -5.58 1.50 -14.49
N PHE A 67 -4.33 1.04 -14.50
CA PHE A 67 -3.11 1.83 -14.32
C PHE A 67 -2.23 1.77 -15.56
N ASN A 68 -1.39 2.79 -15.71
CA ASN A 68 -0.25 2.83 -16.62
C ASN A 68 0.90 2.00 -16.01
N MET A 69 1.12 0.79 -16.50
CA MET A 69 2.08 -0.18 -15.94
C MET A 69 3.53 0.08 -16.34
N GLN A 70 3.77 0.88 -17.38
CA GLN A 70 5.09 1.24 -17.90
C GLN A 70 5.90 2.17 -16.99
N GLY A 71 5.25 2.78 -15.99
CA GLY A 71 5.88 3.73 -15.07
C GLY A 71 6.36 3.07 -13.79
N TYR A 72 6.65 3.91 -12.80
CA TYR A 72 6.96 3.47 -11.44
C TYR A 72 6.43 4.48 -10.42
N GLY A 73 6.45 4.09 -9.14
CA GLY A 73 6.13 4.97 -8.03
C GLY A 73 4.96 4.51 -7.17
N LYS A 74 4.60 5.36 -6.21
CA LYS A 74 3.77 5.00 -5.05
C LYS A 74 2.47 4.31 -5.40
N SER A 75 1.74 4.79 -6.41
CA SER A 75 0.48 4.15 -6.82
C SER A 75 0.70 2.73 -7.33
N LEU A 76 1.71 2.52 -8.19
CA LEU A 76 2.04 1.18 -8.70
C LEU A 76 2.51 0.27 -7.57
N TRP A 77 3.28 0.77 -6.61
CA TRP A 77 3.68 0.00 -5.43
C TRP A 77 2.47 -0.48 -4.61
N LEU A 78 1.45 0.36 -4.43
CA LEU A 78 0.20 -0.03 -3.77
C LEU A 78 -0.55 -1.11 -4.57
N MET A 79 -0.62 -0.96 -5.89
CA MET A 79 -1.27 -1.93 -6.77
C MET A 79 -0.54 -3.28 -6.72
N HIS A 80 0.78 -3.30 -6.93
CA HIS A 80 1.59 -4.52 -6.78
C HIS A 80 1.45 -5.13 -5.38
N GLY A 81 1.44 -4.30 -4.33
CA GLY A 81 1.26 -4.76 -2.95
C GLY A 81 -0.08 -5.45 -2.72
N MET A 82 -1.19 -4.83 -3.15
CA MET A 82 -2.54 -5.41 -3.04
C MET A 82 -2.62 -6.75 -3.75
N PHE A 83 -2.12 -6.83 -4.99
CA PHE A 83 -2.22 -8.03 -5.81
C PHE A 83 -1.13 -9.07 -5.53
N ARG A 84 -0.29 -8.90 -4.51
CA ARG A 84 0.50 -10.01 -3.93
C ARG A 84 -0.39 -10.98 -3.13
N ALA A 85 -1.55 -10.52 -2.66
CA ALA A 85 -2.54 -11.36 -2.01
C ALA A 85 -3.04 -12.46 -2.95
N ASN A 86 -3.65 -13.50 -2.38
CA ASN A 86 -4.24 -14.61 -3.12
C ASN A 86 -3.26 -15.25 -4.15
N GLY A 87 -2.01 -15.45 -3.71
CA GLY A 87 -0.96 -16.09 -4.50
C GLY A 87 -0.53 -15.31 -5.75
N GLY A 88 -0.86 -14.02 -5.87
CA GLY A 88 -0.43 -13.23 -7.02
C GLY A 88 -1.27 -13.43 -8.29
N CYS A 89 -2.43 -14.08 -8.21
CA CYS A 89 -3.19 -14.47 -9.40
C CYS A 89 -3.91 -13.31 -10.12
N GLY A 90 -3.82 -12.08 -9.60
CA GLY A 90 -4.50 -10.90 -10.16
C GLY A 90 -5.94 -10.69 -9.69
N TYR A 91 -6.46 -11.57 -8.82
CA TYR A 91 -7.80 -11.44 -8.24
C TYR A 91 -7.73 -11.49 -6.71
N VAL A 92 -8.27 -10.46 -6.06
CA VAL A 92 -8.37 -10.39 -4.59
C VAL A 92 -9.85 -10.27 -4.22
N LYS A 93 -10.30 -11.13 -3.29
CA LYS A 93 -11.69 -11.14 -2.83
C LYS A 93 -12.00 -9.83 -2.10
N LYS A 94 -13.09 -9.17 -2.48
CA LYS A 94 -13.57 -7.98 -1.76
C LYS A 94 -13.99 -8.34 -0.32
N PRO A 95 -13.92 -7.39 0.63
CA PRO A 95 -14.52 -7.55 1.95
C PRO A 95 -16.02 -7.85 1.86
N ASN A 96 -16.56 -8.60 2.82
CA ASN A 96 -17.96 -9.03 2.80
C ASN A 96 -18.96 -7.85 2.74
N PHE A 97 -18.67 -6.75 3.44
CA PHE A 97 -19.50 -5.54 3.45
C PHE A 97 -19.55 -4.82 2.08
N LEU A 98 -18.59 -5.07 1.18
CA LEU A 98 -18.60 -4.57 -0.22
C LEU A 98 -19.24 -5.56 -1.21
N MET A 99 -19.72 -6.72 -0.74
CA MET A 99 -20.32 -7.75 -1.59
C MET A 99 -21.78 -8.04 -1.24
N LYS A 100 -22.13 -8.05 0.05
CA LYS A 100 -23.49 -8.36 0.51
C LYS A 100 -24.24 -7.07 0.86
N LYS A 101 -25.55 -7.04 0.58
CA LYS A 101 -26.45 -6.11 1.28
C LYS A 101 -26.49 -6.57 2.74
N GLY A 102 -26.24 -5.67 3.69
CA GLY A 102 -26.10 -6.02 5.10
C GLY A 102 -27.32 -6.80 5.61
N PHE A 103 -27.07 -7.98 6.17
CA PHE A 103 -27.99 -8.72 7.04
C PHE A 103 -27.40 -8.97 8.43
N HIS A 104 -26.08 -8.85 8.57
CA HIS A 104 -25.36 -8.92 9.84
C HIS A 104 -24.35 -7.76 9.87
N ASP A 105 -24.65 -6.77 10.71
CA ASP A 105 -23.84 -5.58 11.01
C ASP A 105 -22.57 -5.95 11.81
N GLU A 106 -21.82 -6.95 11.36
CA GLU A 106 -20.49 -7.22 11.90
C GLU A 106 -19.55 -6.13 11.37
N VAL A 107 -19.56 -5.00 12.08
CA VAL A 107 -18.56 -3.95 11.96
C VAL A 107 -17.31 -4.48 12.66
N PHE A 108 -16.22 -4.61 11.89
CA PHE A 108 -14.89 -4.86 12.46
C PHE A 108 -14.63 -3.85 13.59
N ASP A 109 -14.15 -4.30 14.75
CA ASP A 109 -13.93 -3.43 15.90
C ASP A 109 -12.86 -2.37 15.60
N PRO A 110 -13.25 -1.09 15.42
CA PRO A 110 -12.32 -0.05 15.01
C PRO A 110 -11.27 0.30 16.08
N ARG A 111 -11.35 -0.32 17.27
CA ARG A 111 -10.41 -0.13 18.37
C ARG A 111 -9.18 -1.02 18.28
N LYS A 112 -9.16 -2.02 17.39
CA LYS A 112 -7.97 -2.85 17.21
C LYS A 112 -6.85 -2.03 16.61
N LYS A 113 -5.68 -2.11 17.23
CA LYS A 113 -4.44 -1.56 16.70
C LYS A 113 -3.55 -2.71 16.25
N ILE A 114 -2.74 -2.47 15.24
CA ILE A 114 -1.69 -3.40 14.82
C ILE A 114 -0.33 -2.88 15.32
N PRO A 115 0.32 -3.58 16.25
CA PRO A 115 1.72 -3.36 16.58
C PRO A 115 2.63 -3.88 15.47
N VAL A 116 3.53 -3.02 15.01
CA VAL A 116 4.58 -3.33 14.04
C VAL A 116 5.90 -2.90 14.62
N LYS A 117 6.80 -3.86 14.84
CA LYS A 117 8.16 -3.60 15.29
C LYS A 117 9.15 -3.73 14.14
N VAL A 118 10.00 -2.72 13.95
CA VAL A 118 11.09 -2.67 12.98
C VAL A 118 12.40 -2.87 13.75
N TYR A 119 13.00 -4.05 13.65
CA TYR A 119 14.23 -4.35 14.37
C TYR A 119 15.44 -3.76 13.65
N MET A 120 15.68 -4.20 12.43
CA MET A 120 16.89 -3.87 11.68
C MET A 120 16.69 -4.06 10.18
N GLY A 121 17.62 -3.54 9.40
CA GLY A 121 17.77 -3.82 7.97
C GLY A 121 19.17 -4.32 7.65
N ASP A 122 19.29 -5.09 6.58
CA ASP A 122 20.56 -5.60 6.08
C ASP A 122 20.50 -5.84 4.56
N GLY A 123 21.66 -5.94 3.93
CA GLY A 123 21.83 -6.32 2.53
C GLY A 123 22.21 -5.19 1.57
N TRP A 124 22.15 -3.92 1.99
CA TRP A 124 22.48 -2.79 1.11
C TRP A 124 23.92 -2.84 0.59
N ARG A 125 24.89 -3.14 1.47
CA ARG A 125 26.31 -3.28 1.09
C ARG A 125 26.60 -4.39 0.07
N LEU A 126 25.67 -5.32 -0.13
CA LEU A 126 25.80 -6.42 -1.08
C LEU A 126 25.19 -6.07 -2.45
N ASP A 127 24.18 -5.20 -2.46
CA ASP A 127 23.43 -4.84 -3.66
C ASP A 127 23.89 -3.50 -4.27
N PHE A 128 24.55 -2.64 -3.48
CA PHE A 128 24.97 -1.29 -3.87
C PHE A 128 26.48 -1.08 -3.65
N SER A 129 27.08 -0.23 -4.49
CA SER A 129 28.47 0.22 -4.30
C SER A 129 28.61 1.05 -3.04
N HIS A 130 29.81 1.08 -2.45
CA HIS A 130 30.10 1.87 -1.26
C HIS A 130 29.81 3.36 -1.41
N THR A 131 29.86 3.89 -2.64
CA THR A 131 29.60 5.31 -2.94
C THR A 131 28.18 5.58 -3.46
N HIS A 132 27.26 4.62 -3.33
CA HIS A 132 25.93 4.71 -3.94
C HIS A 132 25.04 5.76 -3.28
N PHE A 133 25.07 5.81 -1.95
CA PHE A 133 24.29 6.73 -1.15
C PHE A 133 25.15 7.96 -0.83
N ASP A 134 26.26 7.75 -0.15
CA ASP A 134 27.22 8.82 0.16
C ASP A 134 28.57 8.56 -0.48
N SER A 135 29.26 9.64 -0.89
CA SER A 135 30.57 9.51 -1.54
C SER A 135 31.70 9.18 -0.57
N TYR A 136 31.57 9.57 0.70
CA TYR A 136 32.67 9.55 1.67
C TYR A 136 32.34 8.88 3.01
N SER A 137 31.07 8.53 3.24
CA SER A 137 30.57 7.89 4.46
C SER A 137 29.68 6.69 4.12
N PRO A 138 29.41 5.81 5.09
CA PRO A 138 28.25 4.91 5.00
C PRO A 138 26.92 5.70 5.06
N PRO A 139 25.79 5.05 4.70
CA PRO A 139 24.49 5.70 4.63
C PRO A 139 23.82 5.96 5.99
N ASP A 140 22.99 7.00 6.02
CA ASP A 140 22.17 7.43 7.15
C ASP A 140 20.72 6.93 7.04
N PHE A 141 20.48 5.66 7.35
CA PHE A 141 19.17 5.05 7.07
C PHE A 141 18.08 5.33 8.13
N TYR A 142 16.87 5.57 7.64
CA TYR A 142 15.64 5.51 8.43
C TYR A 142 14.49 4.86 7.66
N THR A 143 13.49 4.39 8.40
CA THR A 143 12.32 3.72 7.84
C THR A 143 11.05 4.52 8.10
N LYS A 144 10.26 4.77 7.05
CA LYS A 144 8.86 5.23 7.15
C LYS A 144 7.91 4.03 7.05
N VAL A 145 7.02 3.90 8.02
CA VAL A 145 5.98 2.86 8.05
C VAL A 145 4.62 3.53 7.89
N TYR A 146 3.83 3.04 6.94
CA TYR A 146 2.52 3.57 6.60
C TYR A 146 1.46 2.47 6.66
N ILE A 147 0.31 2.80 7.24
CA ILE A 147 -0.95 2.11 6.91
C ILE A 147 -1.65 2.93 5.84
N VAL A 148 -1.97 2.29 4.73
CA VAL A 148 -2.64 2.87 3.55
C VAL A 148 -3.93 2.10 3.32
N GLY A 149 -5.07 2.72 3.60
CA GLY A 149 -6.37 2.06 3.56
C GLY A 149 -7.51 3.06 3.57
N VAL A 150 -8.58 2.73 4.31
CA VAL A 150 -9.66 3.69 4.59
C VAL A 150 -9.12 4.92 5.34
N PRO A 151 -9.77 6.10 5.23
CA PRO A 151 -9.29 7.32 5.89
C PRO A 151 -9.03 7.17 7.39
N ALA A 152 -9.83 6.37 8.09
CA ALA A 152 -9.67 6.11 9.53
C ALA A 152 -8.39 5.33 9.89
N ASP A 153 -7.85 4.55 8.94
CA ASP A 153 -6.67 3.69 9.15
C ASP A 153 -5.38 4.39 8.73
N ASN A 154 -5.48 5.43 7.92
CA ASN A 154 -4.33 6.08 7.33
C ASN A 154 -3.44 6.71 8.40
N ALA A 155 -2.24 6.14 8.55
CA ALA A 155 -1.29 6.58 9.55
C ALA A 155 0.15 6.43 9.02
N LYS A 156 1.04 7.28 9.52
CA LYS A 156 2.46 7.30 9.18
C LYS A 156 3.28 7.38 10.47
N ARG A 157 4.34 6.58 10.54
CA ARG A 157 5.41 6.68 11.54
C ARG A 157 6.76 6.66 10.84
N LYS A 158 7.78 7.19 11.51
CA LYS A 158 9.17 7.25 11.03
C LYS A 158 10.05 6.81 12.20
N THR A 159 11.02 5.93 11.94
CA THR A 159 12.08 5.60 12.89
C THR A 159 13.06 6.76 13.04
N ARG A 160 13.90 6.72 14.06
CA ARG A 160 15.12 7.54 14.09
C ARG A 160 16.01 7.22 12.89
N VAL A 161 16.88 8.17 12.57
CA VAL A 161 17.98 7.98 11.64
C VAL A 161 19.09 7.23 12.36
N ILE A 162 19.66 6.21 11.71
CA ILE A 162 20.88 5.55 12.16
C ILE A 162 21.98 6.01 11.21
N GLU A 163 22.88 6.82 11.75
CA GLU A 163 23.96 7.45 10.98
C GLU A 163 25.11 6.48 10.70
N ASP A 164 25.80 6.68 9.57
CA ASP A 164 27.02 6.01 9.16
C ASP A 164 26.96 4.47 9.27
N ASN A 165 25.84 3.84 8.87
CA ASN A 165 25.67 2.40 9.06
C ASN A 165 24.90 1.65 7.95
N TRP A 166 25.60 0.70 7.29
CA TRP A 166 25.03 -0.22 6.29
C TRP A 166 24.08 -1.30 6.86
N TYR A 167 24.06 -1.50 8.19
CA TYR A 167 23.27 -2.49 8.91
C TYR A 167 22.45 -1.83 10.04
N PRO A 168 21.53 -0.91 9.72
CA PRO A 168 20.83 -0.11 10.73
C PRO A 168 19.98 -0.99 11.67
N ILE A 169 20.14 -0.78 12.97
CA ILE A 169 19.31 -1.38 14.02
C ILE A 169 18.47 -0.27 14.65
N TRP A 170 17.19 -0.21 14.26
CA TRP A 170 16.25 0.77 14.80
C TRP A 170 15.68 0.32 16.15
N ASP A 171 15.27 -0.96 16.24
CA ASP A 171 14.56 -1.57 17.37
C ASP A 171 13.31 -0.81 17.85
N GLU A 172 12.57 -0.21 16.91
CA GLU A 172 11.42 0.64 17.22
C GLU A 172 10.08 -0.05 16.95
N GLU A 173 9.12 0.14 17.86
CA GLU A 173 7.77 -0.38 17.74
C GLU A 173 6.75 0.75 17.53
N PHE A 174 5.82 0.51 16.62
CA PHE A 174 4.74 1.42 16.30
C PHE A 174 3.40 0.72 16.41
N SER A 175 2.38 1.45 16.87
CA SER A 175 1.00 0.98 16.92
C SER A 175 0.14 1.83 16.00
N PHE A 176 -0.60 1.18 15.10
CA PHE A 176 -1.44 1.84 14.10
C PHE A 176 -2.92 1.51 14.28
N PRO A 177 -3.85 2.47 14.08
CA PRO A 177 -5.26 2.16 13.99
C PRO A 177 -5.51 1.30 12.76
N LEU A 178 -6.40 0.32 12.88
CA LEU A 178 -6.74 -0.57 11.78
C LEU A 178 -8.20 -0.97 11.94
N THR A 179 -9.08 -0.44 11.10
CA THR A 179 -10.53 -0.67 11.13
C THR A 179 -11.01 -1.52 9.98
N VAL A 180 -10.26 -1.59 8.87
CA VAL A 180 -10.63 -2.41 7.69
C VAL A 180 -9.38 -3.11 7.14
N PRO A 181 -8.92 -4.20 7.79
CA PRO A 181 -7.68 -4.88 7.41
C PRO A 181 -7.70 -5.42 5.97
N GLU A 182 -8.86 -5.79 5.44
CA GLU A 182 -9.01 -6.33 4.09
C GLU A 182 -8.79 -5.30 2.98
N LEU A 183 -8.81 -4.00 3.31
CA LEU A 183 -8.51 -2.90 2.39
C LEU A 183 -7.21 -2.16 2.75
N ALA A 184 -6.54 -2.56 3.84
CA ALA A 184 -5.35 -1.90 4.34
C ALA A 184 -4.08 -2.54 3.76
N LEU A 185 -3.13 -1.67 3.40
CA LEU A 185 -1.79 -2.02 2.97
C LEU A 185 -0.78 -1.47 3.99
N LEU A 186 0.12 -2.33 4.46
CA LEU A 186 1.31 -1.93 5.19
C LEU A 186 2.38 -1.58 4.15
N ARG A 187 2.68 -0.30 4.00
CA ARG A 187 3.76 0.18 3.13
C ARG A 187 4.95 0.62 3.96
N ILE A 188 6.11 0.14 3.60
CA ILE A 188 7.39 0.49 4.24
C ILE A 188 8.29 1.10 3.18
N GLU A 189 8.97 2.19 3.54
CA GLU A 189 9.91 2.91 2.67
C GLU A 189 11.15 3.22 3.51
N VAL A 190 12.30 2.70 3.09
CA VAL A 190 13.61 3.04 3.67
C VAL A 190 14.19 4.15 2.82
N SER A 191 14.71 5.17 3.50
CA SER A 191 15.41 6.28 2.90
C SER A 191 16.74 6.47 3.60
N GLU A 192 17.72 6.92 2.83
CA GLU A 192 18.93 7.53 3.36
C GLU A 192 18.65 9.03 3.58
N TYR A 193 19.20 9.61 4.64
CA TYR A 193 18.93 10.97 5.06
C TYR A 193 20.06 11.91 4.64
N ASP A 194 19.79 12.76 3.66
CA ASP A 194 20.69 13.83 3.25
C ASP A 194 20.23 15.17 3.86
N MET A 195 21.14 15.89 4.52
CA MET A 195 20.84 17.21 5.10
C MET A 195 20.63 18.31 4.05
N SER A 196 21.28 18.21 2.90
CA SER A 196 21.38 19.27 1.90
C SER A 196 20.55 19.00 0.65
N ASP A 197 20.26 17.73 0.37
CA ASP A 197 19.48 17.30 -0.79
C ASP A 197 18.23 16.52 -0.38
N LYS A 198 17.56 15.94 -1.38
CA LYS A 198 16.41 15.06 -1.16
C LYS A 198 16.92 13.67 -0.80
N ASP A 199 16.50 13.18 0.37
CA ASP A 199 16.68 11.82 0.86
C ASP A 199 16.68 10.74 -0.24
N ASP A 200 17.77 9.98 -0.29
CA ASP A 200 17.90 8.91 -1.26
C ASP A 200 17.03 7.71 -0.92
N PHE A 201 16.69 6.95 -1.97
CA PHE A 201 15.76 5.84 -1.84
C PHE A 201 16.51 4.55 -1.53
N GLY A 202 16.33 4.03 -0.32
CA GLY A 202 16.93 2.77 0.12
C GLY A 202 16.10 1.52 -0.22
N GLY A 203 14.81 1.66 -0.49
CA GLY A 203 13.94 0.53 -0.86
C GLY A 203 12.52 0.68 -0.34
N GLN A 204 11.59 -0.11 -0.89
CA GLN A 204 10.20 -0.13 -0.43
C GLN A 204 9.62 -1.53 -0.43
N THR A 205 8.56 -1.73 0.36
CA THR A 205 7.66 -2.87 0.17
C THR A 205 6.24 -2.45 0.50
N CYS A 206 5.27 -3.17 -0.06
CA CYS A 206 3.86 -2.96 0.20
C CYS A 206 3.21 -4.33 0.38
N LEU A 207 2.55 -4.53 1.52
CA LEU A 207 2.02 -5.82 1.95
C LEU A 207 0.53 -5.68 2.30
N PRO A 208 -0.35 -6.58 1.83
CA PRO A 208 -1.74 -6.62 2.28
C PRO A 208 -1.78 -6.99 3.76
N VAL A 209 -2.42 -6.16 4.58
CA VAL A 209 -2.44 -6.37 6.04
C VAL A 209 -3.13 -7.67 6.40
N SER A 210 -4.19 -8.04 5.68
CA SER A 210 -4.92 -9.30 5.84
C SER A 210 -4.10 -10.57 5.57
N GLU A 211 -2.95 -10.45 4.90
CA GLU A 211 -2.07 -11.58 4.51
C GLU A 211 -0.78 -11.60 5.35
N LEU A 212 -0.61 -10.66 6.28
CA LEU A 212 0.54 -10.63 7.17
C LEU A 212 0.48 -11.77 8.18
N ARG A 213 1.61 -12.44 8.38
CA ARG A 213 1.74 -13.53 9.35
C ARG A 213 2.36 -13.02 10.65
N PRO A 214 1.79 -13.33 11.83
CA PRO A 214 2.34 -12.89 13.12
C PRO A 214 3.75 -13.40 13.37
N GLY A 215 4.43 -12.79 14.33
CA GLY A 215 5.78 -13.16 14.77
C GLY A 215 6.88 -12.40 14.02
N ILE A 216 8.12 -12.85 14.20
CA ILE A 216 9.30 -12.25 13.56
C ILE A 216 9.41 -12.74 12.11
N ARG A 217 9.54 -11.81 11.17
CA ARG A 217 9.54 -12.04 9.73
C ARG A 217 10.69 -11.28 9.07
N SER A 218 11.34 -11.93 8.11
CA SER A 218 12.21 -11.28 7.15
C SER A 218 11.36 -10.73 6.00
N VAL A 219 11.44 -9.43 5.76
CA VAL A 219 10.63 -8.70 4.78
C VAL A 219 11.54 -8.17 3.68
N PRO A 220 11.49 -8.69 2.44
CA PRO A 220 12.32 -8.21 1.35
C PRO A 220 11.89 -6.81 0.89
N LEU A 221 12.88 -6.01 0.45
CA LEU A 221 12.64 -4.71 -0.17
C LEU A 221 12.74 -4.78 -1.70
N TYR A 222 12.15 -3.77 -2.33
CA TYR A 222 12.01 -3.62 -3.76
C TYR A 222 12.51 -2.24 -4.17
N ASP A 223 13.02 -2.13 -5.38
CA ASP A 223 13.52 -0.88 -5.95
C ASP A 223 12.40 0.10 -6.34
N LYS A 224 12.77 1.23 -6.95
CA LYS A 224 11.80 2.24 -7.41
C LYS A 224 10.81 1.66 -8.42
N LYS A 225 11.23 0.72 -9.27
CA LYS A 225 10.42 0.07 -10.31
C LYS A 225 9.51 -1.01 -9.75
N GLY A 226 9.75 -1.48 -8.53
CA GLY A 226 9.01 -2.56 -7.91
C GLY A 226 9.66 -3.93 -8.12
N GLU A 227 10.92 -3.96 -8.55
CA GLU A 227 11.72 -5.18 -8.69
C GLU A 227 12.38 -5.56 -7.37
N LYS A 228 12.42 -6.86 -7.07
CA LYS A 228 12.94 -7.36 -5.78
C LYS A 228 14.44 -7.13 -5.71
N MET A 229 14.91 -6.47 -4.64
CA MET A 229 16.33 -6.38 -4.35
C MET A 229 16.88 -7.77 -3.95
N LYS A 230 18.13 -8.07 -4.30
CA LYS A 230 18.69 -9.42 -4.16
C LYS A 230 18.91 -9.79 -2.70
N SER A 231 19.50 -8.86 -1.95
CA SER A 231 19.95 -9.10 -0.59
C SER A 231 19.20 -8.27 0.45
N VAL A 232 18.65 -7.12 0.04
CA VAL A 232 18.05 -6.14 0.96
C VAL A 232 16.75 -6.64 1.61
N LYS A 233 16.72 -6.62 2.94
CA LYS A 233 15.59 -7.07 3.75
C LYS A 233 15.54 -6.36 5.11
N LEU A 234 14.33 -6.30 5.67
CA LEU A 234 14.07 -5.84 7.03
C LEU A 234 13.72 -7.03 7.93
N LEU A 235 14.19 -7.03 9.17
CA LEU A 235 13.69 -7.89 10.22
C LEU A 235 12.59 -7.16 10.97
N MET A 236 11.37 -7.69 10.94
CA MET A 236 10.20 -7.05 11.54
C MET A 236 9.40 -8.03 12.39
N ARG A 237 8.61 -7.54 13.34
CA ARG A 237 7.60 -8.35 14.03
C ARG A 237 6.22 -7.75 13.85
N PHE A 238 5.27 -8.63 13.56
CA PHE A 238 3.85 -8.31 13.48
C PHE A 238 3.12 -9.00 14.63
N ILE A 239 2.27 -8.26 15.32
CA ILE A 239 1.41 -8.78 16.39
C ILE A 239 -0.03 -8.59 15.92
N PHE A 240 -0.80 -9.67 15.92
CA PHE A 240 -2.23 -9.67 15.62
C PHE A 240 -2.93 -10.26 16.84
N GLU A 241 -3.87 -9.50 17.41
CA GLU A 241 -4.76 -9.92 18.49
C GLU A 241 -6.10 -10.44 17.96
#